data_AF-S9VRP8-F1
#
_entry.id   AF-S9VRP8-F1
#
_cell.length_a   1.000
_cell.length_b   1.000
_cell.length_c   1.000
_cell.angle_alpha   90.00
_cell.angle_beta   90.00
_cell.angle_gamma   90.00
#
_symmetry.space_group_name_H-M   'P 1'
#
loop_
_entity.id
_entity.type
_entity.pdbx_description
1 polymer ?
#
loop_
_entity_poly.entity_id
_entity_poly.type
_entity_poly.pdbx_seq_one_letter_code
_entity_poly.pdbx_strand_id
1 'polypeptide(L)'
;MRMICFLPSVSTPKVAEYIADINLRKSWDENYGSFEKEKDDPIVQSTIIPYARPIEAVAGHFGVCEGDACKLEPNVQQRLVDSNFYAHRVRTGFADYFGIADRLFFYKRNTYLYVPRSRPDAAPMVDILYDGNTRLVRAMEASGDATSRWIERVRDEGHFEPAFMNYQHVVLVPIADAERQLFANSDTLKALATSGSMFDEMSSKRLYRIAKSTAAASEGEAVGVKGTLLIMTSANEVGVPRFIPLWSQKRISARVTLKAYEHLLLAMDRSNNE
;
A
#
# COMPACT_ATOMS: atom_id res chain seq x y z
N MET A 1 3.17 12.80 2.83
CA MET A 1 2.14 12.55 3.86
C MET A 1 2.30 11.13 4.39
N ARG A 2 2.08 10.91 5.68
CA ARG A 2 2.03 9.56 6.27
C ARG A 2 0.78 9.42 7.13
N MET A 3 0.08 8.31 7.00
CA MET A 3 -1.15 7.97 7.70
C MET A 3 -0.97 6.62 8.38
N ILE A 4 -1.43 6.52 9.62
CA ILE A 4 -1.44 5.28 10.40
C ILE A 4 -2.84 5.12 10.94
N CYS A 5 -3.44 3.97 10.69
CA CYS A 5 -4.80 3.69 11.11
C CYS A 5 -4.91 2.22 11.51
N PHE A 6 -5.71 1.93 12.53
CA PHE A 6 -6.07 0.58 12.90
C PHE A 6 -7.49 0.28 12.40
N LEU A 7 -7.66 -0.84 11.71
CA LEU A 7 -8.92 -1.33 11.16
C LEU A 7 -9.34 -2.57 11.97
N PRO A 8 -10.23 -2.42 12.97
CA PRO A 8 -10.63 -3.53 13.83
C PRO A 8 -11.43 -4.55 13.03
N SER A 9 -11.29 -5.82 13.39
CA SER A 9 -12.02 -6.98 12.84
C SER A 9 -11.89 -7.21 11.33
N VAL A 10 -10.93 -6.56 10.67
CA VAL A 10 -10.66 -6.77 9.23
C VAL A 10 -9.28 -7.37 9.02
N SER A 11 -9.20 -8.40 8.18
CA SER A 11 -7.95 -9.09 7.84
C SER A 11 -7.12 -8.32 6.82
N THR A 12 -5.80 -8.54 6.82
CA THR A 12 -4.89 -7.86 5.89
C THR A 12 -5.21 -8.15 4.41
N PRO A 13 -5.61 -9.37 3.98
CA PRO A 13 -5.99 -9.60 2.59
C PRO A 13 -7.24 -8.84 2.19
N LYS A 14 -8.25 -8.72 3.08
CA LYS A 14 -9.48 -8.00 2.80
C LYS A 14 -9.24 -6.50 2.63
N VAL A 15 -8.42 -5.90 3.51
CA VAL A 15 -8.01 -4.50 3.36
C VAL A 15 -7.22 -4.30 2.06
N ALA A 16 -6.31 -5.24 1.73
CA ALA A 16 -5.54 -5.18 0.49
C ALA A 16 -6.44 -5.19 -0.74
N GLU A 17 -7.45 -6.06 -0.74
CA GLU A 17 -8.46 -6.17 -1.79
C GLU A 17 -9.20 -4.85 -1.99
N TYR A 18 -9.73 -4.23 -0.93
CA TYR A 18 -10.44 -2.95 -1.01
C TYR A 18 -9.56 -1.76 -1.45
N ILE A 19 -8.26 -1.85 -1.22
CA ILE A 19 -7.30 -0.83 -1.62
C ILE A 19 -6.88 -1.00 -3.08
N ALA A 20 -6.75 -2.25 -3.55
CA ALA A 20 -6.12 -2.60 -4.82
C ALA A 20 -7.11 -2.99 -5.93
N ASP A 21 -8.25 -3.60 -5.61
CA ASP A 21 -9.25 -3.92 -6.61
C ASP A 21 -9.93 -2.63 -7.12
N ILE A 22 -10.08 -2.52 -8.45
CA ILE A 22 -10.60 -1.30 -9.08
C ILE A 22 -12.07 -1.07 -8.72
N ASN A 23 -12.87 -2.13 -8.69
CA ASN A 23 -14.31 -2.02 -8.49
C ASN A 23 -14.62 -1.75 -7.02
N LEU A 24 -13.96 -2.48 -6.12
CA LEU A 24 -14.07 -2.23 -4.69
C LEU A 24 -13.49 -0.87 -4.32
N ARG A 25 -12.39 -0.43 -4.93
CA ARG A 25 -11.86 0.92 -4.65
C ARG A 25 -12.87 2.01 -4.98
N LYS A 26 -13.56 1.91 -6.11
CA LYS A 26 -14.61 2.86 -6.53
C LYS A 26 -15.86 2.82 -5.65
N SER A 27 -16.11 1.74 -4.90
CA SER A 27 -17.30 1.62 -4.05
C SER A 27 -17.22 2.50 -2.79
N TRP A 28 -16.01 2.90 -2.37
CA TRP A 28 -15.81 3.70 -1.16
C TRP A 28 -14.99 4.97 -1.37
N ASP A 29 -14.11 5.01 -2.36
CA ASP A 29 -13.27 6.17 -2.65
C ASP A 29 -13.91 7.08 -3.71
N GLU A 30 -14.59 8.12 -3.23
CA GLU A 30 -15.30 9.11 -4.05
C GLU A 30 -14.36 9.99 -4.88
N ASN A 31 -13.04 9.89 -4.70
CA ASN A 31 -12.09 10.78 -5.34
C ASN A 31 -11.64 10.29 -6.73
N TYR A 32 -12.09 9.11 -7.17
CA TYR A 32 -11.72 8.53 -8.46
C TYR A 32 -12.69 8.96 -9.57
N GLY A 33 -12.22 9.79 -10.50
CA GLY A 33 -12.93 10.10 -11.73
C GLY A 33 -12.82 8.98 -12.79
N SER A 34 -11.67 8.31 -12.83
CA SER A 34 -11.45 7.09 -13.59
C SER A 34 -10.38 6.24 -12.91
N PHE A 35 -10.43 4.92 -13.13
CA PHE A 35 -9.42 3.99 -12.66
C PHE A 35 -9.40 2.79 -13.60
N GLU A 36 -8.26 2.57 -14.22
CA GLU A 36 -8.04 1.56 -15.23
C GLU A 36 -6.74 0.78 -14.98
N LYS A 37 -6.79 -0.52 -15.29
CA LYS A 37 -5.64 -1.44 -15.33
C LYS A 37 -5.27 -1.67 -16.79
N GLU A 38 -3.98 -1.63 -17.09
CA GLU A 38 -3.44 -2.01 -18.39
C GLU A 38 -3.77 -3.51 -18.64
N LYS A 39 -4.36 -3.81 -19.80
CA LYS A 39 -4.94 -5.13 -20.10
C LYS A 39 -4.01 -6.01 -20.93
N ASP A 40 -3.14 -5.40 -21.74
CA ASP A 40 -2.23 -6.06 -22.65
C ASP A 40 -0.92 -6.36 -21.93
N ASP A 41 -0.95 -7.46 -21.19
CA ASP A 41 0.14 -8.14 -20.47
C ASP A 41 1.51 -7.42 -20.40
N PRO A 42 1.84 -6.74 -19.29
CA PRO A 42 3.16 -6.22 -19.04
C PRO A 42 4.16 -7.27 -18.53
N ILE A 43 4.02 -8.57 -18.88
CA ILE A 43 5.15 -9.52 -18.90
C ILE A 43 6.21 -9.11 -19.94
N VAL A 44 6.06 -7.95 -20.62
CA VAL A 44 7.23 -7.22 -21.14
C VAL A 44 8.12 -6.83 -19.96
N GLN A 45 9.02 -7.77 -19.64
CA GLN A 45 10.34 -7.67 -19.04
C GLN A 45 10.77 -6.23 -18.74
N SER A 46 10.14 -5.57 -17.77
CA SER A 46 10.72 -4.34 -17.27
C SER A 46 12.02 -4.75 -16.60
N THR A 47 13.15 -4.43 -17.22
CA THR A 47 14.50 -4.42 -16.62
C THR A 47 14.54 -3.64 -15.30
N ILE A 48 13.46 -2.93 -14.98
CA ILE A 48 13.15 -2.32 -13.71
C ILE A 48 12.84 -3.42 -12.68
N ILE A 49 13.87 -3.78 -11.91
CA ILE A 49 13.75 -4.60 -10.71
C ILE A 49 12.75 -3.90 -9.79
N PRO A 50 11.59 -4.52 -9.48
CA PRO A 50 10.61 -3.90 -8.62
C PRO A 50 11.19 -3.72 -7.22
N TYR A 51 11.00 -2.53 -6.66
CA TYR A 51 11.38 -2.25 -5.29
C TYR A 51 10.65 -3.20 -4.35
N ALA A 52 11.39 -3.82 -3.43
CA ALA A 52 10.83 -4.63 -2.36
C ALA A 52 11.40 -4.17 -1.03
N ARG A 53 10.59 -4.30 0.03
CA ARG A 53 11.09 -4.13 1.40
C ARG A 53 12.20 -5.14 1.67
N PRO A 54 13.29 -4.78 2.37
CA PRO A 54 14.38 -5.70 2.72
C PRO A 54 13.97 -6.63 3.88
N ILE A 55 12.86 -7.35 3.73
CA ILE A 55 12.29 -8.16 4.81
C ILE A 55 13.16 -9.38 5.13
N GLU A 56 13.78 -9.98 4.11
CA GLU A 56 14.61 -11.17 4.24
C GLU A 56 15.85 -10.86 5.09
N ALA A 57 16.44 -9.67 4.92
CA ALA A 57 17.58 -9.20 5.70
C ALA A 57 17.26 -9.05 7.20
N VAL A 58 15.99 -8.82 7.56
CA VAL A 58 15.57 -8.53 8.95
C VAL A 58 14.77 -9.65 9.61
N ALA A 59 14.37 -10.68 8.86
CA ALA A 59 13.48 -11.74 9.34
C ALA A 59 14.12 -12.72 10.34
N GLY A 60 15.45 -12.63 10.52
CA GLY A 60 16.23 -13.69 11.13
C GLY A 60 16.35 -14.88 10.18
N HIS A 61 17.27 -15.81 10.48
CA HIS A 61 17.54 -16.96 9.63
C HIS A 61 17.44 -18.26 10.43
N PHE A 62 17.11 -19.35 9.76
CA PHE A 62 17.17 -20.71 10.32
C PHE A 62 18.03 -21.59 9.41
N GLY A 63 18.72 -22.55 10.03
CA GLY A 63 19.50 -23.54 9.29
C GLY A 63 18.58 -24.57 8.66
N VAL A 64 18.69 -24.74 7.34
CA VAL A 64 18.11 -25.83 6.57
C VAL A 64 19.25 -26.73 6.14
N CYS A 65 19.29 -27.96 6.65
CA CYS A 65 20.33 -28.92 6.33
C CYS A 65 19.78 -30.03 5.44
N GLU A 66 20.43 -30.25 4.30
CA GLU A 66 20.17 -31.35 3.37
C GLU A 66 21.46 -32.16 3.22
N GLY A 67 21.52 -33.32 3.88
CA GLY A 67 22.74 -34.11 3.99
C GLY A 67 23.83 -33.35 4.75
N ASP A 68 25.01 -33.21 4.13
CA ASP A 68 26.17 -32.51 4.71
C ASP A 68 26.15 -30.99 4.45
N ALA A 69 25.15 -30.46 3.74
CA ALA A 69 25.06 -29.05 3.40
C ALA A 69 23.98 -28.35 4.24
N CYS A 70 24.38 -27.37 5.06
CA CYS A 70 23.46 -26.49 5.76
C CYS A 70 23.46 -25.09 5.12
N LYS A 71 22.26 -24.57 4.81
CA LYS A 71 22.04 -23.21 4.31
C LYS A 71 21.27 -22.41 5.35
N LEU A 72 21.57 -21.12 5.46
CA LEU A 72 20.77 -20.19 6.26
C LEU A 72 19.68 -19.61 5.37
N GLU A 73 18.42 -19.94 5.67
CA GLU A 73 17.27 -19.35 4.98
C GLU A 73 16.60 -18.28 5.84
N PRO A 74 16.14 -17.17 5.25
CA PRO A 74 15.42 -16.15 6.00
C PRO A 74 14.09 -16.74 6.51
N ASN A 75 13.73 -16.47 7.77
CA ASN A 75 12.47 -16.92 8.35
C ASN A 75 11.31 -16.03 7.87
N VAL A 76 11.12 -15.91 6.57
CA VAL A 76 9.99 -15.26 5.92
C VAL A 76 9.87 -15.81 4.51
N GLN A 77 8.63 -15.96 4.05
CA GLN A 77 8.30 -16.23 2.67
C GLN A 77 7.79 -14.94 2.05
N GLN A 78 8.53 -14.42 1.07
CA GLN A 78 8.13 -13.26 0.27
C GLN A 78 7.50 -13.73 -1.04
N ARG A 79 6.33 -13.19 -1.41
CA ARG A 79 5.64 -13.51 -2.67
C ARG A 79 5.12 -12.24 -3.34
N LEU A 80 5.47 -12.01 -4.60
CA LEU A 80 4.82 -11.00 -5.45
C LEU A 80 3.51 -11.60 -5.98
N VAL A 81 2.37 -10.96 -5.72
CA VAL A 81 1.04 -11.50 -6.06
C VAL A 81 0.26 -10.65 -7.07
N ASP A 82 0.62 -9.39 -7.25
CA ASP A 82 0.09 -8.51 -8.31
C ASP A 82 1.22 -7.58 -8.76
N SER A 83 1.39 -7.44 -10.07
CA SER A 83 2.32 -6.49 -10.68
C SER A 83 1.72 -6.05 -12.01
N ASN A 84 1.24 -4.81 -12.09
CA ASN A 84 0.66 -4.29 -13.33
C ASN A 84 0.75 -2.77 -13.38
N PHE A 85 0.53 -2.19 -14.55
CA PHE A 85 0.39 -0.76 -14.76
C PHE A 85 -1.07 -0.32 -14.60
N TYR A 86 -1.21 0.86 -14.04
CA TYR A 86 -2.50 1.44 -13.73
C TYR A 86 -2.49 2.92 -14.08
N ALA A 87 -3.65 3.40 -14.48
CA ALA A 87 -3.94 4.81 -14.61
C ALA A 87 -5.14 5.15 -13.74
N HIS A 88 -5.07 6.27 -13.02
CA HIS A 88 -6.25 6.79 -12.34
C HIS A 88 -6.33 8.31 -12.42
N ARG A 89 -7.57 8.80 -12.48
CA ARG A 89 -7.87 10.23 -12.35
C ARG A 89 -8.39 10.51 -10.96
N VAL A 90 -7.73 11.44 -10.27
CA VAL A 90 -8.25 11.99 -9.02
C VAL A 90 -9.01 13.27 -9.33
N ARG A 91 -10.28 13.29 -8.95
CA ARG A 91 -11.15 14.47 -8.96
C ARG A 91 -11.94 14.50 -7.68
N THR A 92 -12.00 15.64 -7.02
CA THR A 92 -12.79 15.79 -5.80
C THR A 92 -13.58 17.09 -5.89
N GLY A 93 -14.85 17.10 -5.48
CA GLY A 93 -15.65 18.34 -5.46
C GLY A 93 -15.01 19.44 -4.60
N PHE A 94 -14.18 19.06 -3.63
CA PHE A 94 -13.37 19.98 -2.85
C PHE A 94 -12.22 20.61 -3.67
N ALA A 95 -11.49 19.81 -4.45
CA ALA A 95 -10.42 20.27 -5.34
C ALA A 95 -10.96 21.25 -6.39
N ASP A 96 -12.13 20.95 -6.96
CA ASP A 96 -12.84 21.81 -7.92
C ASP A 96 -13.11 23.20 -7.33
N TYR A 97 -13.53 23.29 -6.05
CA TYR A 97 -13.77 24.56 -5.36
C TYR A 97 -12.52 25.45 -5.25
N PHE A 98 -11.33 24.84 -5.14
CA PHE A 98 -10.05 25.56 -5.10
C PHE A 98 -9.41 25.75 -6.48
N GLY A 99 -10.12 25.39 -7.56
CA GLY A 99 -9.59 25.45 -8.94
C GLY A 99 -8.45 24.47 -9.18
N ILE A 100 -8.35 23.40 -8.39
CA ILE A 100 -7.37 22.34 -8.58
C ILE A 100 -7.91 21.40 -9.65
N ALA A 101 -7.29 21.37 -10.83
CA ALA A 101 -7.75 20.53 -11.93
C ALA A 101 -7.57 19.04 -11.63
N ASP A 102 -8.40 18.22 -12.27
CA ASP A 102 -8.29 16.75 -12.32
C ASP A 102 -6.84 16.32 -12.55
N ARG A 103 -6.39 15.33 -11.79
CA ARG A 103 -5.02 14.81 -11.88
C ARG A 103 -5.00 13.41 -12.43
N LEU A 104 -4.26 13.20 -13.51
CA LEU A 104 -4.04 11.87 -14.09
C LEU A 104 -2.69 11.31 -13.63
N PHE A 105 -2.73 10.14 -13.01
CA PHE A 105 -1.56 9.42 -12.54
C PHE A 105 -1.36 8.14 -13.35
N PHE A 106 -0.11 7.87 -13.74
CA PHE A 106 0.34 6.58 -14.27
C PHE A 106 1.36 5.98 -13.31
N TYR A 107 1.24 4.68 -13.04
CA TYR A 107 2.15 3.99 -12.12
C TYR A 107 2.15 2.48 -12.33
N LYS A 108 3.27 1.85 -11.98
CA LYS A 108 3.34 0.42 -11.71
C LYS A 108 2.92 0.16 -10.27
N ARG A 109 2.01 -0.77 -10.07
CA ARG A 109 1.67 -1.27 -8.73
C ARG A 109 2.23 -2.66 -8.54
N ASN A 110 2.95 -2.88 -7.45
CA ASN A 110 3.42 -4.19 -7.00
C ASN A 110 2.83 -4.52 -5.63
N THR A 111 2.29 -5.72 -5.47
CA THR A 111 1.75 -6.21 -4.20
C THR A 111 2.56 -7.41 -3.72
N TYR A 112 3.16 -7.29 -2.55
CA TYR A 112 3.94 -8.34 -1.90
C TYR A 112 3.21 -8.86 -0.66
N LEU A 113 3.27 -10.18 -0.48
CA LEU A 113 2.87 -10.87 0.74
C LEU A 113 4.10 -11.38 1.49
N TYR A 114 4.07 -11.25 2.80
CA TYR A 114 5.11 -11.73 3.70
C TYR A 114 4.49 -12.60 4.79
N VAL A 115 4.89 -13.86 4.83
CA VAL A 115 4.43 -14.84 5.82
C VAL A 115 5.63 -15.41 6.56
N PRO A 116 5.65 -15.46 7.90
CA PRO A 116 6.72 -16.14 8.63
C PRO A 116 6.80 -17.62 8.23
N ARG A 117 7.99 -18.12 7.88
CA ARG A 117 8.13 -19.54 7.47
C ARG A 117 7.83 -20.51 8.61
N SER A 118 8.04 -20.08 9.85
CA SER A 118 7.62 -20.86 11.01
C SER A 118 6.10 -21.04 11.12
N ARG A 119 5.30 -20.23 10.41
CA ARG A 119 3.82 -20.23 10.44
C ARG A 119 3.25 -19.90 9.05
N PRO A 120 3.31 -20.83 8.09
CA PRO A 120 2.84 -20.61 6.71
C PRO A 120 1.33 -20.36 6.60
N ASP A 121 0.57 -20.71 7.65
CA ASP A 121 -0.87 -20.52 7.82
C ASP A 121 -1.25 -19.12 8.36
N ALA A 122 -0.27 -18.34 8.83
CA ALA A 122 -0.53 -17.04 9.44
C ALA A 122 -1.03 -16.01 8.40
N ALA A 123 -1.83 -15.05 8.88
CA ALA A 123 -2.22 -13.92 8.06
C ALA A 123 -0.98 -13.14 7.57
N PRO A 124 -0.91 -12.79 6.27
CA PRO A 124 0.27 -12.16 5.71
C PRO A 124 0.37 -10.69 6.14
N MET A 125 1.61 -10.19 6.29
CA MET A 125 1.86 -8.76 6.11
C MET A 125 1.84 -8.46 4.61
N VAL A 126 1.25 -7.34 4.21
CA VAL A 126 1.09 -6.95 2.80
C VAL A 126 1.77 -5.61 2.55
N ASP A 127 2.61 -5.53 1.52
CA ASP A 127 3.06 -4.24 0.97
C ASP A 127 2.40 -4.03 -0.40
N ILE A 128 1.74 -2.88 -0.58
CA ILE A 128 1.24 -2.42 -1.87
C ILE A 128 2.04 -1.17 -2.24
N LEU A 129 2.85 -1.29 -3.29
CA LEU A 129 3.80 -0.29 -3.74
C LEU A 129 3.32 0.31 -5.04
N TYR A 130 3.30 1.63 -5.10
CA TYR A 130 2.90 2.42 -6.24
C TYR A 130 4.10 3.26 -6.67
N ASP A 131 4.65 2.95 -7.84
CA ASP A 131 5.75 3.68 -8.45
C ASP A 131 5.26 4.36 -9.72
N GLY A 132 5.14 5.67 -9.69
CA GLY A 132 4.69 6.50 -10.83
C GLY A 132 5.64 7.65 -11.09
N ASN A 133 6.94 7.45 -10.83
CA ASN A 133 7.93 8.49 -11.05
C ASN A 133 8.08 8.81 -12.55
N THR A 134 8.53 10.03 -12.84
CA THR A 134 8.65 10.55 -14.22
C THR A 134 9.53 9.68 -15.13
N ARG A 135 10.57 9.04 -14.58
CA ARG A 135 11.45 8.16 -15.36
C ARG A 135 10.72 6.90 -15.81
N LEU A 136 9.92 6.30 -14.93
CA LEU A 136 9.12 5.12 -15.27
C LEU A 136 8.10 5.47 -16.35
N VAL A 137 7.32 6.55 -16.16
CA VAL A 137 6.28 6.96 -17.12
C VAL A 137 6.90 7.26 -18.49
N ARG A 138 8.01 8.00 -18.55
CA ARG A 138 8.71 8.27 -19.81
C ARG A 138 9.26 7.01 -20.48
N ALA A 139 9.76 6.05 -19.70
CA ALA A 139 10.22 4.78 -20.25
C ALA A 139 9.07 3.97 -20.85
N MET A 140 7.88 4.01 -20.23
CA MET A 140 6.67 3.37 -20.77
C MET A 140 6.22 4.04 -22.07
N GLU A 141 6.20 5.37 -22.13
CA GLU A 141 5.86 6.12 -23.34
C GLU A 141 6.81 5.79 -24.50
N ALA A 142 8.12 5.74 -24.20
CA ALA A 142 9.17 5.46 -25.17
C ALA A 142 9.22 4.00 -25.66
N SER A 143 8.45 3.08 -25.05
CA SER A 143 8.44 1.66 -25.46
C SER A 143 7.91 1.46 -26.87
N GLY A 144 7.01 2.32 -27.37
CA GLY A 144 6.36 2.16 -28.68
C GLY A 144 5.38 0.98 -28.76
N ASP A 145 5.16 0.28 -27.64
CA ASP A 145 4.37 -0.94 -27.56
C ASP A 145 2.90 -0.68 -27.19
N ALA A 146 2.13 -1.74 -26.91
CA ALA A 146 0.73 -1.66 -26.46
C ALA A 146 0.55 -0.73 -25.25
N THR A 147 1.53 -0.72 -24.33
CA THR A 147 1.52 0.19 -23.17
C THR A 147 1.55 1.66 -23.57
N SER A 148 2.32 2.03 -24.61
CA SER A 148 2.39 3.42 -25.08
C SER A 148 1.06 3.87 -25.69
N ARG A 149 0.45 3.01 -26.53
CA ARG A 149 -0.90 3.25 -27.08
C ARG A 149 -1.97 3.34 -25.99
N TRP A 150 -1.86 2.53 -24.94
CA TRP A 150 -2.76 2.61 -23.80
C TRP A 150 -2.63 3.95 -23.06
N ILE A 151 -1.41 4.44 -22.82
CA ILE A 151 -1.17 5.78 -22.23
C ILE A 151 -1.81 6.88 -23.08
N GLU A 152 -1.58 6.85 -24.40
CA GLU A 152 -2.14 7.84 -25.34
C GLU A 152 -3.67 7.87 -25.26
N ARG A 153 -4.32 6.69 -25.37
CA ARG A 153 -5.77 6.60 -25.25
C ARG A 153 -6.29 7.15 -23.92
N VAL A 154 -5.68 6.78 -22.79
CA VAL A 154 -6.10 7.29 -21.47
C VAL A 154 -5.97 8.82 -21.42
N ARG A 155 -4.97 9.39 -22.10
CA ARG A 155 -4.79 10.84 -22.15
C ARG A 155 -5.82 11.56 -23.02
N ASP A 156 -6.36 10.89 -24.02
CA ASP A 156 -7.37 11.49 -24.89
C ASP A 156 -8.76 11.58 -24.21
N GLU A 157 -8.96 10.95 -23.04
CA GLU A 157 -10.25 10.88 -22.31
C GLU A 157 -10.64 12.14 -21.52
N GLY A 158 -10.20 13.33 -21.94
CA GLY A 158 -10.71 14.63 -21.48
C GLY A 158 -9.64 15.57 -20.91
N HIS A 159 -10.07 16.61 -20.20
CA HIS A 159 -9.18 17.62 -19.64
C HIS A 159 -8.69 17.22 -18.23
N PHE A 160 -7.38 17.09 -18.07
CA PHE A 160 -6.70 16.84 -16.80
C PHE A 160 -5.27 17.41 -16.86
N GLU A 161 -4.64 17.55 -15.69
CA GLU A 161 -3.20 17.79 -15.59
C GLU A 161 -2.47 16.48 -15.25
N PRO A 162 -1.33 16.18 -15.89
CA PRO A 162 -0.51 15.04 -15.50
C PRO A 162 0.05 15.26 -14.10
N ALA A 163 0.04 14.22 -13.27
CA ALA A 163 0.65 14.23 -11.96
C ALA A 163 1.52 12.99 -11.76
N PHE A 164 2.72 13.19 -11.22
CA PHE A 164 3.64 12.11 -10.91
C PHE A 164 3.46 11.65 -9.46
N MET A 165 3.22 10.36 -9.31
CA MET A 165 3.24 9.70 -8.02
C MET A 165 4.68 9.24 -7.77
N ASN A 166 5.49 10.15 -7.23
CA ASN A 166 6.89 9.86 -6.91
C ASN A 166 7.01 8.59 -6.08
N TYR A 167 6.10 8.41 -5.12
CA TYR A 167 6.05 7.20 -4.31
C TYR A 167 4.74 7.13 -3.53
N GLN A 168 4.05 5.98 -3.57
CA GLN A 168 3.08 5.64 -2.53
C GLN A 168 3.26 4.20 -2.09
N HIS A 169 3.10 3.98 -0.78
CA HIS A 169 3.28 2.69 -0.15
C HIS A 169 2.26 2.50 0.93
N VAL A 170 1.51 1.41 0.81
CA VAL A 170 0.59 0.92 1.83
C VAL A 170 1.19 -0.35 2.44
N VAL A 171 1.39 -0.35 3.75
CA VAL A 171 1.77 -1.51 4.54
C VAL A 171 0.56 -1.93 5.35
N LEU A 172 0.20 -3.20 5.28
CA LEU A 172 -0.86 -3.82 6.07
C LEU A 172 -0.23 -4.88 6.97
N VAL A 173 -0.33 -4.67 8.28
CA VAL A 173 0.23 -5.59 9.29
C VAL A 173 -0.92 -6.25 10.05
N PRO A 174 -0.96 -7.58 10.15
CA PRO A 174 -1.99 -8.25 10.92
C PRO A 174 -1.76 -8.01 12.41
N ILE A 175 -2.82 -7.77 13.17
CA ILE A 175 -2.79 -7.48 14.61
C ILE A 175 -3.72 -8.46 15.34
N ALA A 176 -3.20 -9.16 16.35
CA ALA A 176 -4.00 -10.01 17.24
C ALA A 176 -4.47 -9.26 18.48
N ASP A 177 -3.67 -8.32 18.99
CA ASP A 177 -3.97 -7.54 20.19
C ASP A 177 -3.43 -6.12 20.00
N ALA A 178 -4.32 -5.20 19.61
CA ALA A 178 -3.95 -3.81 19.35
C ALA A 178 -3.46 -3.09 20.61
N GLU A 179 -4.02 -3.42 21.78
CA GLU A 179 -3.62 -2.81 23.04
C GLU A 179 -2.17 -3.17 23.34
N ARG A 180 -1.84 -4.46 23.34
CA ARG A 180 -0.48 -4.91 23.63
C ARG A 180 0.53 -4.57 22.54
N GLN A 181 0.14 -4.66 21.27
CA GLN A 181 1.08 -4.52 20.15
C GLN A 181 1.28 -3.07 19.69
N LEU A 182 0.28 -2.20 19.88
CA LEU A 182 0.30 -0.81 19.38
C LEU A 182 0.22 0.22 20.51
N PHE A 183 -0.73 0.09 21.43
CA PHE A 183 -1.08 1.18 22.37
C PHE A 183 -0.31 1.15 23.69
N ALA A 184 0.09 -0.03 24.17
CA ALA A 184 0.81 -0.21 25.42
C ALA A 184 2.20 0.45 25.41
N ASN A 185 2.77 0.72 24.23
CA ASN A 185 4.04 1.43 24.08
C ASN A 185 3.92 2.57 23.07
N SER A 186 3.79 3.80 23.58
CA SER A 186 3.72 5.01 22.76
C SER A 186 4.92 5.21 21.82
N ASP A 187 6.11 4.67 22.16
CA ASP A 187 7.29 4.72 21.29
C ASP A 187 7.13 3.84 20.04
N THR A 188 6.31 2.79 20.11
CA THR A 188 6.00 1.96 18.93
C THR A 188 5.25 2.77 17.89
N LEU A 189 4.14 3.43 18.29
CA LEU A 189 3.37 4.27 17.38
C LEU A 189 4.16 5.47 16.89
N LYS A 190 4.90 6.15 17.79
CA LYS A 190 5.75 7.28 17.41
C LYS A 190 6.77 6.86 16.37
N ALA A 191 7.48 5.75 16.60
CA ALA A 191 8.46 5.26 15.63
C ALA A 191 7.83 4.82 14.31
N LEU A 192 6.62 4.25 14.32
CA LEU A 192 5.91 3.93 13.07
C LEU A 192 5.46 5.20 12.32
N ALA A 193 5.14 6.27 13.06
CA ALA A 193 4.75 7.57 12.51
C ALA A 193 5.94 8.35 11.97
N THR A 194 7.13 8.18 12.55
CA THR A 194 8.36 8.90 12.16
C THR A 194 9.36 8.02 11.42
N SER A 195 9.07 6.73 11.23
CA SER A 195 9.94 5.80 10.51
C SER A 195 10.22 6.29 9.10
N GLY A 196 11.45 6.03 8.64
CA GLY A 196 11.94 6.45 7.34
C GLY A 196 11.35 5.64 6.17
N SER A 197 12.12 5.61 5.09
CA SER A 197 11.79 4.91 3.85
C SER A 197 11.40 3.43 4.05
N MET A 198 10.68 2.85 3.10
CA MET A 198 10.42 1.39 3.09
C MET A 198 11.70 0.54 3.11
N PHE A 199 12.82 1.11 2.66
CA PHE A 199 14.13 0.45 2.66
C PHE A 199 14.86 0.58 4.00
N ASP A 200 14.30 1.30 4.97
CA ASP A 200 14.88 1.34 6.31
C ASP A 200 14.73 -0.02 7.00
N GLU A 201 15.88 -0.64 7.28
CA GLU A 201 15.94 -1.95 7.94
C GLU A 201 15.33 -1.91 9.33
N MET A 202 15.52 -0.82 10.08
CA MET A 202 14.99 -0.70 11.44
C MET A 202 13.46 -0.69 11.44
N SER A 203 12.85 0.05 10.52
CA SER A 203 11.41 0.10 10.32
C SER A 203 10.87 -1.23 9.82
N SER A 204 11.55 -1.85 8.85
CA SER A 204 11.18 -3.17 8.32
C SER A 204 11.23 -4.25 9.41
N LYS A 205 12.28 -4.25 10.23
CA LYS A 205 12.44 -5.15 11.38
C LYS A 205 11.34 -4.95 12.41
N ARG A 206 10.94 -3.70 12.67
CA ARG A 206 9.85 -3.40 13.61
C ARG A 206 8.51 -3.93 13.11
N LEU A 207 8.15 -3.65 11.85
CA LEU A 207 6.92 -4.15 11.23
C LEU A 207 6.89 -5.67 11.21
N TYR A 208 8.01 -6.30 10.83
CA TYR A 208 8.12 -7.75 10.80
C TYR A 208 7.96 -8.39 12.19
N ARG A 209 8.54 -7.78 13.22
CA ARG A 209 8.37 -8.24 14.61
C ARG A 209 6.91 -8.19 15.04
N ILE A 210 6.16 -7.15 14.67
CA ILE A 210 4.73 -7.05 14.96
C ILE A 210 4.00 -8.20 14.26
N ALA A 211 4.20 -8.38 12.95
CA ALA A 211 3.57 -9.48 12.19
C ALA A 211 3.90 -10.87 12.78
N LYS A 212 5.16 -11.11 13.14
CA LYS A 212 5.61 -12.36 13.76
C LYS A 212 4.98 -12.57 15.14
N SER A 213 4.86 -11.52 15.95
CA SER A 213 4.20 -11.60 17.26
C SER A 213 2.71 -11.91 17.13
N THR A 214 2.05 -11.39 16.09
CA THR A 214 0.67 -11.75 15.75
C THR A 214 0.56 -13.23 15.38
N ALA A 215 1.46 -13.73 14.52
CA ALA A 215 1.47 -15.14 14.13
C ALA A 215 1.66 -16.09 15.33
N ALA A 216 2.50 -15.72 16.30
CA ALA A 216 2.73 -16.50 17.52
C ALA A 216 1.53 -16.43 18.50
N ALA A 217 0.85 -15.27 18.61
CA ALA A 217 -0.31 -15.14 19.48
C ALA A 217 -1.50 -16.01 19.02
N SER A 218 -1.64 -16.22 17.72
CA SER A 218 -2.65 -17.09 17.12
C SER A 218 -2.41 -18.60 17.35
N GLU A 219 -1.36 -19.00 18.07
CA GLU A 219 -0.96 -20.39 18.31
C GLU A 219 -1.68 -21.06 19.50
N GLY A 220 -2.23 -20.28 20.44
CA GLY A 220 -2.66 -20.80 21.74
C GLY A 220 -4.16 -20.68 22.07
N GLU A 221 -4.90 -19.78 21.43
CA GLU A 221 -6.32 -19.53 21.72
C GLU A 221 -7.05 -19.05 20.46
N ALA A 222 -8.40 -19.09 20.48
CA ALA A 222 -9.30 -18.57 19.44
C ALA A 222 -9.18 -17.05 19.13
N VAL A 223 -8.06 -16.42 19.52
CA VAL A 223 -7.69 -15.05 19.23
C VAL A 223 -7.06 -15.01 17.85
N GLY A 224 -7.88 -15.27 16.82
CA GLY A 224 -7.52 -14.96 15.44
C GLY A 224 -7.24 -13.46 15.27
N VAL A 225 -6.73 -13.08 14.10
CA VAL A 225 -6.46 -11.68 13.73
C VAL A 225 -7.65 -10.79 14.12
N LYS A 226 -7.42 -9.85 15.05
CA LYS A 226 -8.43 -8.92 15.56
C LYS A 226 -8.49 -7.62 14.76
N GLY A 227 -7.59 -7.44 13.79
CA GLY A 227 -7.64 -6.32 12.87
C GLY A 227 -6.36 -6.16 12.05
N THR A 228 -6.33 -5.06 11.32
CA THR A 228 -5.23 -4.69 10.43
C THR A 228 -4.71 -3.31 10.79
N LEU A 229 -3.41 -3.20 11.02
CA LEU A 229 -2.73 -1.91 11.02
C LEU A 229 -2.41 -1.52 9.59
N LEU A 230 -2.96 -0.40 9.14
CA LEU A 230 -2.66 0.23 7.86
C LEU A 230 -1.68 1.38 8.08
N ILE A 231 -0.57 1.36 7.34
CA ILE A 231 0.39 2.46 7.27
C ILE A 231 0.52 2.87 5.82
N MET A 232 0.11 4.10 5.49
CA MET A 232 0.23 4.64 4.15
C MET A 232 1.22 5.79 4.14
N THR A 233 2.20 5.74 3.25
CA THR A 233 3.12 6.84 2.96
C THR A 233 2.93 7.25 1.52
N SER A 234 2.76 8.55 1.27
CA SER A 234 2.58 9.06 -0.09
C SER A 234 3.39 10.34 -0.28
N ALA A 235 4.06 10.42 -1.42
CA ALA A 235 4.75 11.57 -1.96
C ALA A 235 4.37 11.69 -3.43
N ASN A 236 3.77 12.82 -3.80
CA ASN A 236 3.42 13.16 -5.16
C ASN A 236 3.76 14.64 -5.41
N GLU A 237 3.71 15.04 -6.68
CA GLU A 237 4.05 16.42 -7.09
C GLU A 237 2.87 17.39 -6.97
N VAL A 238 1.72 16.93 -6.43
CA VAL A 238 0.55 17.78 -6.24
C VAL A 238 0.77 18.63 -4.99
N GLY A 239 1.28 19.84 -5.20
CA GLY A 239 1.42 20.84 -4.16
C GLY A 239 0.06 21.39 -3.72
N VAL A 240 -0.09 21.62 -2.42
CA VAL A 240 -1.21 22.43 -1.90
C VAL A 240 -0.94 23.89 -2.24
N PRO A 241 -1.92 24.66 -2.76
CA PRO A 241 -1.70 26.06 -3.10
C PRO A 241 -1.14 26.87 -1.93
N ARG A 242 -0.10 27.66 -2.20
CA ARG A 242 0.67 28.39 -1.15
C ARG A 242 -0.17 29.37 -0.34
N PHE A 243 -1.28 29.85 -0.90
CA PHE A 243 -2.18 30.78 -0.22
C PHE A 243 -3.03 30.09 0.86
N ILE A 244 -3.12 28.76 0.88
CA ILE A 244 -3.84 28.02 1.93
C ILE A 244 -2.91 27.90 3.15
N PRO A 245 -3.25 28.50 4.31
CA PRO A 245 -2.41 28.42 5.49
C PRO A 245 -2.23 26.96 5.96
N LEU A 246 -1.05 26.63 6.48
CA LEU A 246 -0.71 25.27 6.91
C LEU A 246 -1.72 24.66 7.91
N TRP A 247 -2.27 25.47 8.82
CA TRP A 247 -3.29 25.00 9.77
C TRP A 247 -4.58 24.55 9.05
N SER A 248 -4.96 25.21 7.96
CA SER A 248 -6.11 24.86 7.15
C SER A 248 -5.83 23.58 6.36
N GLN A 249 -4.65 23.46 5.76
CA GLN A 249 -4.21 22.24 5.07
C GLN A 249 -4.27 21.02 6.01
N LYS A 250 -3.80 21.16 7.25
CA LYS A 250 -3.88 20.10 8.28
C LYS A 250 -5.32 19.72 8.61
N ARG A 251 -6.22 20.69 8.79
CA ARG A 251 -7.64 20.43 9.08
C ARG A 251 -8.34 19.74 7.91
N ILE A 252 -8.09 20.18 6.68
CA ILE A 252 -8.63 19.57 5.46
C ILE A 252 -8.14 18.13 5.34
N SER A 253 -6.82 17.91 5.46
CA SER A 253 -6.23 16.57 5.39
C SER A 253 -6.83 15.64 6.46
N ALA A 254 -6.94 16.10 7.70
CA ALA A 254 -7.54 15.29 8.77
C ALA A 254 -9.00 14.91 8.46
N ARG A 255 -9.81 15.86 7.98
CA ARG A 255 -11.22 15.63 7.63
C ARG A 255 -11.39 14.67 6.45
N VAL A 256 -10.61 14.86 5.38
CA VAL A 256 -10.64 13.98 4.20
C VAL A 256 -10.18 12.57 4.58
N THR A 257 -9.10 12.45 5.36
CA THR A 257 -8.60 11.17 5.85
C THR A 257 -9.62 10.45 6.73
N LEU A 258 -10.27 11.16 7.67
CA LEU A 258 -11.29 10.56 8.54
C LEU A 258 -12.49 10.07 7.72
N LYS A 259 -12.99 10.88 6.78
CA LYS A 259 -14.09 10.49 5.90
C LYS A 259 -13.73 9.24 5.07
N ALA A 260 -12.54 9.22 4.49
CA ALA A 260 -12.06 8.08 3.72
C ALA A 260 -11.93 6.80 4.58
N TYR A 261 -11.47 6.93 5.82
CA TYR A 261 -11.40 5.83 6.78
C TYR A 261 -12.78 5.26 7.10
N GLU A 262 -13.76 6.12 7.40
CA GLU A 262 -15.14 5.71 7.68
C GLU A 262 -15.78 5.01 6.48
N HIS A 263 -15.61 5.57 5.27
CA HIS A 263 -16.13 4.97 4.05
C HIS A 263 -15.53 3.60 3.76
N LEU A 264 -14.21 3.46 3.92
CA LEU A 264 -13.51 2.18 3.74
C LEU A 264 -14.04 1.12 4.73
N LEU A 265 -14.17 1.47 6.01
CA LEU A 265 -14.72 0.56 7.02
C LEU A 265 -16.16 0.14 6.70
N LEU A 266 -17.03 1.10 6.37
CA LEU A 266 -18.43 0.82 6.02
C LEU A 266 -18.54 -0.10 4.80
N ALA A 267 -17.70 0.10 3.80
CA ALA A 267 -17.70 -0.73 2.59
C ALA A 267 -17.25 -2.17 2.86
N MET A 268 -16.31 -2.36 3.79
CA MET A 268 -15.87 -3.70 4.22
C MET A 268 -16.91 -4.39 5.11
N ASP A 269 -17.56 -3.65 6.01
CA ASP A 269 -18.58 -4.20 6.91
C ASP A 269 -19.84 -4.66 6.17
N ARG A 270 -20.30 -3.91 5.17
CA ARG A 270 -21.43 -4.31 4.31
C ARG A 270 -21.19 -5.65 3.60
N SER A 271 -19.96 -5.92 3.18
CA SER A 271 -19.63 -7.20 2.51
C SER A 271 -19.60 -8.41 3.43
N ASN A 272 -19.57 -8.23 4.75
CA ASN A 272 -19.63 -9.34 5.70
C ASN A 272 -21.08 -9.77 6.02
N ASN A 273 -22.07 -8.98 5.59
CA ASN A 273 -23.49 -9.21 5.86
C ASN A 273 -24.28 -9.69 4.62
N GLU A 274 -23.60 -9.91 3.49
CA GLU A 274 -24.13 -10.51 2.26
C GLU A 274 -23.63 -11.95 2.12
#